data_AF-A0A178MHF8-F1
#
_entry.id   AF-A0A178MHF8-F1
#
_cell.length_a   1.000
_cell.length_b   1.000
_cell.length_c   1.000
_cell.angle_alpha   90.00
_cell.angle_beta   90.00
_cell.angle_gamma   90.00
#
_symmetry.space_group_name_H-M   'P 1'
#
loop_
_entity.id
_entity.type
_entity.pdbx_description
1 polymer ?
#
loop_
_entity_poly.entity_id
_entity_poly.type
_entity_poly.pdbx_seq_one_letter_code
_entity_poly.pdbx_strand_id
1 'polypeptide(L)'
;MASELENSIRSAAAKVAAYVADAAVMEVTTSYVVVGPAASAETPRPAAKTIIRLDGDCEATVPMREGPGGMLEVDSGLFEIHQANVATATEYRARVLGALIGLLQRR
;
A
#
# COMPACT_ATOMS: atom_id res chain seq x y z
N MET A 1 14.77 -33.56 -22.18
CA MET A 1 13.34 -33.77 -21.89
C MET A 1 13.03 -33.58 -20.40
N ALA A 2 13.63 -34.34 -19.47
CA ALA A 2 13.39 -34.15 -18.02
C ALA A 2 13.88 -32.79 -17.48
N SER A 3 15.01 -32.26 -18.00
CA SER A 3 15.60 -30.99 -17.56
C SER A 3 14.80 -29.75 -17.97
N GLU A 4 14.12 -29.74 -19.12
CA GLU A 4 13.31 -28.60 -19.56
C GLU A 4 12.03 -28.46 -18.75
N LEU A 5 11.42 -29.59 -18.37
CA LEU A 5 10.27 -29.60 -17.48
C LEU A 5 10.66 -29.13 -16.06
N GLU A 6 11.76 -29.64 -15.50
CA GLU A 6 12.27 -29.16 -14.21
C GLU A 6 12.63 -27.67 -14.24
N ASN A 7 13.29 -27.21 -15.31
CA ASN A 7 13.67 -25.80 -15.46
C ASN A 7 12.45 -24.89 -15.63
N SER A 8 11.42 -25.32 -16.36
CA SER A 8 10.18 -24.55 -16.51
C SER A 8 9.38 -24.48 -15.21
N ILE A 9 9.30 -25.57 -14.44
CA ILE A 9 8.67 -25.59 -13.10
C ILE A 9 9.42 -24.67 -12.14
N ARG A 10 10.75 -24.74 -12.10
CA ARG A 10 11.58 -23.87 -11.24
C ARG A 10 11.42 -22.40 -11.61
N SER A 11 11.40 -22.08 -12.91
CA SER A 11 11.19 -20.72 -13.40
C SER A 11 9.80 -20.18 -13.06
N ALA A 12 8.76 -21.01 -13.18
CA ALA A 12 7.40 -20.65 -12.77
C ALA A 12 7.32 -20.41 -11.26
N ALA A 13 7.90 -21.30 -10.44
CA ALA A 13 7.94 -21.14 -8.99
C ALA A 13 8.69 -19.86 -8.56
N ALA A 14 9.80 -19.53 -9.22
CA ALA A 14 10.54 -18.31 -8.95
C ALA A 14 9.73 -17.04 -9.27
N LYS A 15 8.99 -17.04 -10.39
CA LYS A 15 8.09 -15.92 -10.74
C LYS A 15 6.96 -15.78 -9.73
N VAL A 16 6.35 -16.89 -9.31
CA VAL A 16 5.30 -16.87 -8.27
C VAL A 16 5.87 -16.34 -6.94
N ALA A 17 7.05 -16.78 -6.54
CA ALA A 17 7.70 -16.30 -5.32
C ALA A 17 7.98 -14.78 -5.38
N ALA A 18 8.43 -14.27 -6.52
CA ALA A 18 8.62 -12.83 -6.74
C ALA A 18 7.30 -12.07 -6.63
N TYR A 19 6.23 -12.55 -7.26
CA TYR A 19 4.92 -11.91 -7.16
C TYR A 19 4.34 -11.92 -5.74
N VAL A 20 4.55 -13.01 -4.99
CA VAL A 20 4.14 -13.09 -3.59
C VAL A 20 4.93 -12.10 -2.73
N ALA A 21 6.24 -11.95 -2.98
CA ALA A 21 7.08 -10.99 -2.29
C ALA A 21 6.66 -9.54 -2.58
N ASP A 22 6.38 -9.21 -3.84
CA ASP A 22 5.89 -7.87 -4.23
C ASP A 22 4.51 -7.57 -3.63
N ALA A 23 3.63 -8.57 -3.62
CA ALA A 23 2.32 -8.46 -3.01
C ALA A 23 2.35 -8.60 -1.47
N ALA A 24 3.50 -8.87 -0.84
CA ALA A 24 3.62 -9.12 0.60
C ALA A 24 3.34 -7.87 1.44
N VAL A 25 3.69 -6.70 0.91
CA VAL A 25 3.59 -5.43 1.63
C VAL A 25 2.81 -4.44 0.77
N MET A 26 1.74 -3.89 1.33
CA MET A 26 1.04 -2.75 0.77
C MET A 26 1.36 -1.54 1.62
N GLU A 27 2.01 -0.55 1.01
CA GLU A 27 2.26 0.75 1.63
C GLU A 27 1.38 1.81 0.95
N VAL A 28 0.64 2.57 1.75
CA VAL A 28 -0.13 3.72 1.32
C VAL A 28 0.38 4.92 2.09
N THR A 29 0.88 5.91 1.37
CA THR A 29 1.36 7.17 1.95
C THR A 29 0.59 8.33 1.33
N THR A 30 -0.12 9.09 2.15
CA THR A 30 -0.76 10.35 1.72
C THR A 30 0.20 11.48 2.06
N SER A 31 0.62 12.22 1.03
CA SER A 31 1.48 13.40 1.17
C SER A 31 0.71 14.68 0.87
N TYR A 32 1.15 15.79 1.46
CA TYR A 32 0.61 17.12 1.22
C TYR A 32 1.70 18.09 0.77
N VAL A 33 1.28 19.16 0.09
CA VAL A 33 2.11 20.28 -0.35
C VAL A 33 1.39 21.55 0.07
N VAL A 34 2.09 22.51 0.68
CA VAL A 34 1.50 23.80 1.02
C VAL A 34 1.59 24.70 -0.20
N VAL A 35 0.43 25.21 -0.63
CA VAL A 35 0.32 26.11 -1.79
C VAL A 35 0.00 27.51 -1.28
N GLY A 36 0.83 28.50 -1.60
CA GLY A 36 0.63 29.88 -1.18
C GLY A 36 1.68 30.85 -1.74
N PRO A 37 1.48 32.17 -1.58
CA PRO A 37 2.37 33.19 -2.15
C PRO A 37 3.81 33.18 -1.59
N ALA A 38 4.02 32.53 -0.44
CA ALA A 38 5.34 32.31 0.17
C ALA A 38 5.88 30.87 -0.01
N ALA A 39 5.15 30.00 -0.73
CA ALA A 39 5.57 28.62 -0.94
C ALA A 39 6.62 28.56 -2.05
N SER A 40 7.88 28.34 -1.68
CA SER A 40 8.92 27.92 -2.63
C SER A 40 8.59 26.51 -3.12
N ALA A 41 8.65 26.24 -4.43
CA ALA A 41 8.38 24.94 -5.06
C ALA A 41 8.65 23.74 -4.12
N GLU A 42 7.59 23.23 -3.49
CA GLU A 42 7.70 22.44 -2.25
C GLU A 42 7.88 20.94 -2.51
N THR A 43 8.78 20.33 -1.74
CA THR A 43 8.90 18.87 -1.62
C THR A 43 7.68 18.31 -0.87
N PRO A 44 6.99 17.28 -1.39
CA PRO A 44 5.86 16.66 -0.70
C PRO A 44 6.23 16.17 0.70
N ARG A 45 5.39 16.51 1.69
CA ARG A 45 5.55 16.07 3.09
C ARG A 45 4.55 14.95 3.41
N PRO A 46 4.93 13.87 4.09
CA PRO A 46 4.01 12.82 4.47
C PRO A 46 3.02 13.33 5.55
N ALA A 47 1.73 13.14 5.32
CA ALA A 47 0.66 13.44 6.30
C ALA A 47 0.15 12.18 6.99
N ALA A 48 0.03 11.07 6.25
CA ALA A 48 -0.49 9.82 6.77
C ALA A 48 0.19 8.64 6.08
N LYS A 49 0.37 7.54 6.81
CA LYS A 49 1.01 6.33 6.30
C LYS A 49 0.29 5.10 6.85
N THR A 50 0.00 4.15 5.99
CA THR A 50 -0.51 2.83 6.38
C THR A 50 0.32 1.75 5.69
N ILE A 51 0.82 0.79 6.45
CA ILE A 51 1.48 -0.42 5.96
C ILE A 51 0.61 -1.61 6.33
N ILE A 52 0.25 -2.44 5.35
CA ILE A 52 -0.52 -3.68 5.56
C ILE A 52 0.24 -4.85 4.94
N ARG A 53 0.63 -5.80 5.77
CA ARG A 53 1.35 -7.01 5.36
C ARG A 53 0.39 -8.16 5.11
N LEU A 54 0.85 -9.16 4.34
CA LEU A 54 0.06 -10.33 3.94
C LEU A 54 -0.26 -11.26 5.13
N ASP A 55 0.51 -11.19 6.21
CA ASP A 55 0.29 -11.89 7.49
C ASP A 55 -0.78 -11.23 8.38
N GLY A 56 -1.33 -10.09 7.94
CA GLY A 56 -2.34 -9.33 8.68
C GLY A 56 -1.76 -8.26 9.60
N ASP A 57 -0.44 -8.15 9.73
CA ASP A 57 0.18 -7.08 10.49
C ASP A 57 -0.07 -5.73 9.81
N CYS A 58 -0.54 -4.75 10.59
CA CYS A 58 -0.80 -3.41 10.12
C CYS A 58 -0.16 -2.34 11.03
N GLU A 59 0.36 -1.29 10.40
CA GLU A 59 0.89 -0.11 11.06
C GLU A 59 0.25 1.13 10.43
N ALA A 60 -0.23 2.06 11.25
CA ALA A 60 -0.87 3.28 10.79
C ALA A 60 -0.32 4.52 11.53
N THR A 61 0.09 5.51 10.75
CA THR A 61 0.43 6.87 11.20
C THR A 61 -0.68 7.81 10.74
N VAL A 62 -1.33 8.46 11.71
CA VAL A 62 -2.54 9.29 11.51
C VAL A 62 -2.17 10.78 11.59
N PRO A 63 -2.74 11.64 10.73
CA PRO A 63 -2.48 13.07 10.77
C PRO A 63 -3.11 13.68 12.03
N MET A 64 -2.29 14.35 12.84
CA MET A 64 -2.71 15.03 14.06
C MET A 64 -2.42 16.52 13.93
N ARG A 65 -3.33 17.35 14.46
CA ARG A 65 -3.17 18.80 14.61
C ARG A 65 -3.19 19.18 16.08
N GLU A 66 -2.45 20.21 16.45
CA GLU A 66 -2.54 20.81 17.78
C GLU A 66 -3.80 21.68 17.85
N GLY A 67 -4.71 21.30 18.75
CA GLY A 67 -5.89 22.04 19.14
C GLY A 67 -5.63 23.03 20.29
N PRO A 68 -6.67 23.77 20.72
CA PRO A 68 -6.56 24.74 21.80
C PRO A 68 -6.05 24.09 23.10
N GLY A 69 -5.05 24.69 23.73
CA GLY A 69 -4.48 24.17 24.97
C GLY A 69 -3.54 22.97 24.82
N GLY A 70 -3.07 22.68 23.60
CA GLY A 70 -2.10 21.61 23.34
C GLY A 70 -2.72 20.21 23.25
N MET A 71 -4.04 20.11 23.17
CA MET A 71 -4.70 18.83 22.86
C MET A 71 -4.41 18.42 21.41
N LEU A 72 -4.11 17.15 21.19
CA LEU A 72 -3.97 16.61 19.84
C LEU A 72 -5.34 16.19 19.31
N GLU A 73 -5.70 16.68 18.13
CA GLU A 73 -6.91 16.30 17.41
C GLU A 73 -6.52 15.64 16.09
N VAL A 74 -7.28 14.63 15.66
CA VAL A 74 -7.09 14.06 14.32
C VAL A 74 -7.51 15.11 13.29
N ASP A 75 -6.69 15.31 12.26
CA ASP A 75 -7.12 16.06 11.08
C ASP A 75 -8.09 15.19 10.27
N SER A 76 -9.39 15.38 10.48
CA SER A 76 -10.42 14.54 9.88
C SER A 76 -10.42 14.58 8.35
N GLY A 77 -10.12 15.73 7.74
CA GLY A 77 -10.11 15.86 6.28
C GLY A 77 -8.96 15.07 5.65
N LEU A 78 -7.75 15.19 6.19
CA LEU A 78 -6.61 14.40 5.73
C LEU A 78 -6.79 12.91 6.03
N PHE A 79 -7.39 12.60 7.18
CA PHE A 79 -7.66 11.22 7.55
C PHE A 79 -8.68 10.55 6.64
N GLU A 80 -9.78 11.23 6.28
CA GLU A 80 -10.78 10.72 5.33
C GLU A 80 -10.19 10.46 3.94
N ILE A 81 -9.36 11.38 3.44
CA ILE A 81 -8.64 11.19 2.17
C ILE A 81 -7.72 9.97 2.25
N HIS A 82 -6.99 9.81 3.36
CA HIS A 82 -6.13 8.66 3.55
C HIS A 82 -6.93 7.35 3.63
N GLN A 83 -8.05 7.32 4.35
CA GLN A 83 -8.92 6.15 4.41
C GLN A 83 -9.46 5.76 3.02
N ALA A 84 -9.87 6.72 2.20
CA ALA A 84 -10.32 6.46 0.83
C ALA A 84 -9.19 5.86 -0.03
N ASN A 85 -7.96 6.33 0.12
CA ASN A 85 -6.78 5.77 -0.55
C ASN A 85 -6.48 4.34 -0.09
N VAL A 86 -6.52 4.09 1.22
CA VAL A 86 -6.31 2.75 1.80
C VAL A 86 -7.38 1.77 1.33
N ALA A 87 -8.66 2.17 1.32
CA ALA A 87 -9.76 1.34 0.83
C ALA A 87 -9.57 0.99 -0.65
N THR A 88 -9.25 1.98 -1.48
CA THR A 88 -9.01 1.79 -2.93
C THR A 88 -7.83 0.84 -3.18
N ALA A 89 -6.73 1.03 -2.45
CA ALA A 89 -5.55 0.17 -2.56
C ALA A 89 -5.84 -1.27 -2.12
N THR A 90 -6.62 -1.43 -1.06
CA THR A 90 -7.06 -2.74 -0.56
C THR A 90 -7.92 -3.47 -1.60
N GLU A 91 -8.90 -2.78 -2.20
CA GLU A 91 -9.75 -3.36 -3.24
C GLU A 91 -8.93 -3.76 -4.48
N TYR A 92 -7.98 -2.92 -4.90
CA TYR A 92 -7.08 -3.25 -6.00
C TYR A 92 -6.23 -4.49 -5.68
N ARG A 93 -5.61 -4.56 -4.50
CA ARG A 93 -4.82 -5.72 -4.06
C ARG A 93 -5.67 -6.99 -4.01
N ALA A 94 -6.90 -6.91 -3.51
CA ALA A 94 -7.83 -8.04 -3.49
C ALA A 94 -8.17 -8.55 -4.91
N ARG A 95 -8.41 -7.65 -5.86
CA ARG A 95 -8.67 -8.02 -7.27
C ARG A 95 -7.46 -8.69 -7.91
N VAL A 96 -6.25 -8.17 -7.68
CA VAL A 96 -5.01 -8.76 -8.22
C VAL A 96 -4.75 -10.14 -7.63
N LEU A 97 -4.86 -10.29 -6.31
CA LEU A 97 -4.68 -11.58 -5.65
C LEU A 97 -5.76 -12.59 -6.10
N GLY A 98 -7.01 -12.16 -6.25
CA GLY A 98 -8.08 -13.00 -6.78
C GLY A 98 -7.81 -13.48 -8.21
N ALA A 99 -7.34 -12.61 -9.10
CA ALA A 99 -6.95 -12.97 -10.46
C ALA A 99 -5.79 -13.97 -10.48
N LEU A 100 -4.78 -13.78 -9.63
CA LEU A 100 -3.65 -14.70 -9.49
C LEU A 100 -4.08 -16.09 -8.99
N ILE A 101 -4.91 -16.15 -7.96
CA ILE A 101 -5.49 -17.41 -7.46
C ILE A 101 -6.27 -18.10 -8.59
N GLY A 102 -7.08 -17.37 -9.35
CA GLY A 102 -7.82 -17.91 -10.49
C GLY A 102 -6.92 -18.50 -11.60
N LEU A 103 -5.78 -17.87 -11.88
CA LEU A 103 -4.78 -18.41 -12.82
C LEU A 103 -4.14 -19.71 -12.30
N LEU A 104 -3.87 -19.80 -11.01
CA LEU A 104 -3.27 -20.98 -10.39
C LEU A 104 -4.25 -22.14 -10.23
N GLN A 105 -5.54 -21.84 -10.02
CA GLN A 105 -6.61 -22.84 -9.84
C GLN A 105 -7.18 -23.38 -11.15
N ARG A 106 -6.99 -22.69 -12.29
CA ARG A 106 -7.34 -23.24 -13.61
C ARG A 106 -6.37 -24.38 -13.98
N ARG A 107 -6.66 -25.56 -13.45
CA ARG A 107 -6.32 -26.88 -14.00
C ARG A 107 -7.60 -27.55 -14.48
#